data_AF-A0A3D4DVQ0-F1
#
_entry.id   AF-A0A3D4DVQ0-F1
#
_cell.length_a   1.000
_cell.length_b   1.000
_cell.length_c   1.000
_cell.angle_alpha   90.00
_cell.angle_beta   90.00
_cell.angle_gamma   90.00
#
_symmetry.space_group_name_H-M   'P 1'
#
loop_
_entity.id
_entity.type
_entity.pdbx_description
1 polymer ?
#
loop_
_entity_poly.entity_id
_entity_poly.type
_entity_poly.pdbx_seq_one_letter_code
_entity_poly.pdbx_strand_id
1 'polypeptide(L)'
;MSARADMPIPVRANLTIAMLAVTANIGLLWAASHAGSWWGVGVTAIAFSFTNNTVFALQHEAAHGHFHPDARANGAAGVLFAAFFPTIFQVQRISHLGHHRRNRTDAELYDYVLPGQSWLLKSYWIYCLLFGFYWMIIPVAMLVYVLAPWAFRSEAFLLGPARWWGFEPFVADIAAAPVRTIWPQGLVTLAVQVALVLTLDLSFWGWLAAY
;
A
#
# COMPACT_ATOMS: atom_id res chain seq x y z
N MET A 1 13.01 5.24 36.01
CA MET A 1 12.34 5.24 34.70
C MET A 1 12.17 6.70 34.29
N SER A 2 12.98 7.17 33.34
CA SER A 2 12.82 8.54 32.81
C SER A 2 11.47 8.60 32.09
N ALA A 3 10.62 9.55 32.47
CA ALA A 3 9.40 9.84 31.73
C ALA A 3 9.82 10.16 30.29
N ARG A 4 9.49 9.27 29.34
CA ARG A 4 9.52 9.68 27.93
C ARG A 4 8.64 10.92 27.87
N ALA A 5 9.20 12.05 27.48
CA ALA A 5 8.41 13.22 27.19
C ALA A 5 7.42 12.78 26.10
N ASP A 6 6.13 12.71 26.44
CA ASP A 6 5.06 12.45 25.49
C ASP A 6 5.04 13.64 24.52
N MET A 7 5.80 13.53 23.43
CA MET A 7 5.78 14.53 22.39
C MET A 7 4.41 14.46 21.71
N PRO A 8 3.65 15.57 21.68
CA PRO A 8 2.34 15.57 21.06
C PRO A 8 2.47 15.29 19.57
N ILE A 9 1.49 14.58 19.01
CA ILE A 9 1.40 14.35 17.56
C ILE A 9 1.43 15.70 16.84
N PRO A 10 2.33 15.92 15.86
CA PRO A 10 2.48 17.20 15.18
C PRO A 10 1.43 17.39 14.09
N VAL A 11 0.15 17.48 14.48
CA VAL A 11 -1.02 17.49 13.58
C VAL A 11 -0.89 18.51 12.44
N ARG A 12 -0.48 19.74 12.74
CA ARG A 12 -0.34 20.79 11.71
C ARG A 12 0.70 20.42 10.66
N ALA A 13 1.84 19.87 11.07
CA ALA A 13 2.87 19.42 10.14
C ALA A 13 2.38 18.24 9.31
N ASN A 14 1.76 17.23 9.94
CA ASN A 14 1.21 16.06 9.24
C ASN A 14 0.20 16.46 8.16
N LEU A 15 -0.74 17.34 8.48
CA LEU A 15 -1.74 17.84 7.52
C LEU A 15 -1.10 18.67 6.40
N THR A 16 -0.12 19.51 6.72
CA THR A 16 0.58 20.34 5.72
C THR A 16 1.37 19.47 4.75
N ILE A 17 2.14 18.50 5.26
CA ILE A 17 2.91 17.55 4.44
C ILE A 17 1.95 16.72 3.59
N ALA A 18 0.85 16.23 4.18
CA ALA A 18 -0.17 15.47 3.44
C ALA A 18 -0.76 16.28 2.29
N MET A 19 -1.19 17.52 2.54
CA MET A 19 -1.75 18.39 1.51
C MET A 19 -0.75 18.67 0.39
N LEU A 20 0.51 18.98 0.73
CA LEU A 20 1.56 19.23 -0.26
C LEU A 20 1.88 17.98 -1.08
N ALA A 21 2.06 16.83 -0.44
CA ALA A 21 2.39 15.58 -1.11
C ALA A 21 1.25 15.10 -2.02
N VAL A 22 0.00 15.15 -1.55
CA VAL A 22 -1.18 14.80 -2.37
C VAL A 22 -1.34 15.75 -3.55
N THR A 23 -1.18 17.06 -3.34
CA THR A 23 -1.26 18.05 -4.43
C THR A 23 -0.14 17.84 -5.46
N ALA A 24 1.09 17.59 -4.99
CA ALA A 24 2.23 17.28 -5.85
C ALA A 24 1.97 16.00 -6.67
N ASN A 25 1.49 14.93 -6.03
CA ASN A 25 1.14 13.68 -6.70
C ASN A 25 0.10 13.89 -7.80
N ILE A 26 -0.97 14.65 -7.53
CA ILE A 26 -2.01 14.97 -8.52
C ILE A 26 -1.41 15.73 -9.71
N GLY A 27 -0.61 16.77 -9.44
CA GLY A 27 0.05 17.55 -10.49
C GLY A 27 1.04 16.72 -11.32
N LEU A 28 1.78 15.82 -10.68
CA LEU A 28 2.75 14.94 -11.34
C LEU A 28 2.07 13.84 -12.18
N LEU A 29 0.94 13.29 -11.72
CA LEU A 29 0.12 12.36 -12.52
C LEU A 29 -0.39 13.03 -13.80
N TRP A 30 -0.91 14.25 -13.66
CA TRP A 30 -1.33 15.04 -14.81
C TRP A 30 -0.15 15.32 -15.75
N ALA A 31 0.98 15.79 -15.21
CA ALA A 31 2.16 16.12 -16.01
C ALA A 31 2.74 14.90 -16.73
N ALA A 32 2.78 13.72 -16.10
CA ALA A 32 3.22 12.48 -16.72
C ALA A 32 2.31 12.09 -17.88
N SER A 33 1.00 12.26 -17.74
CA SER A 33 0.02 11.93 -18.77
C SER A 33 0.03 12.87 -19.97
N HIS A 34 0.45 14.12 -19.75
CA HIS A 34 0.46 15.19 -20.76
C HIS A 34 1.87 15.53 -21.26
N ALA A 35 2.88 14.74 -20.86
CA ALA A 35 4.24 14.94 -21.32
C ALA A 35 4.34 14.66 -22.82
N GLY A 36 4.79 15.66 -23.60
CA GLY A 36 5.01 15.50 -25.04
C GLY A 36 6.21 14.60 -25.41
N SER A 37 6.90 14.02 -24.42
CA SER A 37 8.06 13.14 -24.63
C SER A 37 8.21 12.12 -23.50
N TRP A 38 8.80 10.97 -23.82
CA TRP A 38 9.13 9.93 -22.84
C TRP A 38 10.12 10.37 -21.76
N TRP A 39 10.99 11.36 -22.06
CA TRP A 39 11.84 11.95 -21.04
C TRP A 39 11.04 12.71 -19.99
N GLY A 40 10.03 13.47 -20.43
CA GLY A 40 9.10 14.15 -19.52
C GLY A 40 8.33 13.17 -18.65
N VAL A 41 7.86 12.06 -19.22
CA VAL A 41 7.22 10.96 -18.46
C VAL A 41 8.18 10.40 -17.41
N GLY A 42 9.43 10.10 -17.79
CA GLY A 42 10.42 9.55 -16.86
C GLY A 42 10.75 10.49 -15.70
N VAL A 43 10.98 11.77 -15.95
CA VAL A 43 11.29 12.77 -14.91
C VAL A 43 10.10 12.94 -13.95
N THR A 44 8.89 13.03 -14.49
CA THR A 44 7.67 13.18 -13.67
C THR A 44 7.38 11.92 -12.85
N ALA A 45 7.56 10.72 -13.41
CA ALA A 45 7.45 9.46 -12.69
C ALA A 45 8.48 9.35 -11.53
N ILE A 46 9.73 9.74 -11.76
CA ILE A 46 10.75 9.76 -10.70
C ILE A 46 10.32 10.74 -9.60
N ALA A 47 9.93 11.97 -9.94
CA ALA A 47 9.44 12.93 -8.94
C ALA A 47 8.20 12.42 -8.19
N PHE A 48 7.29 11.74 -8.90
CA PHE A 48 6.10 11.12 -8.33
C PHE A 48 6.50 10.04 -7.32
N SER A 49 7.48 9.19 -7.61
CA SER A 49 7.90 8.13 -6.68
C SER A 49 8.35 8.67 -5.31
N PHE A 50 9.09 9.78 -5.27
CA PHE A 50 9.53 10.39 -4.01
C PHE A 50 8.38 11.05 -3.24
N THR A 51 7.51 11.75 -3.95
CA THR A 51 6.36 12.44 -3.35
C THR A 51 5.30 11.43 -2.88
N ASN A 52 5.05 10.39 -3.66
CA ASN A 52 4.16 9.30 -3.30
C ASN A 52 4.71 8.48 -2.13
N ASN A 53 6.03 8.25 -2.04
CA ASN A 53 6.64 7.64 -0.85
C ASN A 53 6.38 8.46 0.43
N THR A 54 6.21 9.78 0.33
CA THR A 54 5.78 10.62 1.47
C THR A 54 4.34 10.33 1.86
N VAL A 55 3.44 10.15 0.89
CA VAL A 55 2.05 9.71 1.15
C VAL A 55 2.02 8.33 1.79
N PHE A 56 2.89 7.41 1.35
CA PHE A 56 3.04 6.09 1.98
C PHE A 56 3.50 6.20 3.45
N ALA A 57 4.50 7.04 3.73
CA ALA A 57 4.95 7.28 5.10
C ALA A 57 3.83 7.85 5.99
N LEU A 58 3.01 8.78 5.47
CA LEU A 58 1.85 9.30 6.21
C LEU A 58 0.77 8.25 6.43
N GLN A 59 0.57 7.34 5.46
CA GLN A 59 -0.32 6.20 5.61
C GLN A 59 0.18 5.23 6.69
N HIS A 60 1.49 5.01 6.77
CA HIS A 60 2.13 4.23 7.83
C HIS A 60 1.88 4.87 9.21
N GLU A 61 2.07 6.19 9.35
CA GLU A 61 1.75 6.89 10.59
C GLU A 61 0.27 6.78 10.96
N ALA A 62 -0.63 6.84 9.98
CA ALA A 62 -2.06 6.62 10.19
C ALA A 62 -2.37 5.18 10.64
N ALA A 63 -1.66 4.17 10.11
CA ALA A 63 -1.81 2.77 10.54
C ALA A 63 -1.42 2.57 12.01
N HIS A 64 -0.43 3.33 12.50
CA HIS A 64 0.00 3.34 13.90
C HIS A 64 -0.79 4.30 14.81
N GLY A 65 -1.60 5.20 14.25
CA GLY A 65 -2.34 6.19 15.03
C GLY A 65 -1.54 7.45 15.37
N HIS A 66 -0.43 7.70 14.67
CA HIS A 66 0.46 8.85 14.87
C HIS A 66 0.22 9.98 13.88
N PHE A 67 -0.73 9.84 12.94
CA PHE A 67 -1.08 10.92 12.01
C PHE A 67 -1.92 12.01 12.72
N HIS A 68 -2.85 11.60 13.59
CA HIS A 68 -3.76 12.51 14.32
C HIS A 68 -4.12 11.92 15.70
N PRO A 69 -4.45 12.71 16.75
CA PRO A 69 -4.92 12.16 18.03
C PRO A 69 -6.28 11.45 17.95
N ASP A 70 -7.16 11.86 17.03
CA ASP A 70 -8.44 11.17 16.76
C ASP A 70 -8.23 9.94 15.86
N ALA A 71 -8.60 8.76 16.37
CA ALA A 71 -8.55 7.50 15.64
C ALA A 71 -9.40 7.50 14.36
N ARG A 72 -10.51 8.24 14.32
CA ARG A 72 -11.35 8.36 13.11
C ARG A 72 -10.63 9.13 12.01
N ALA A 73 -9.92 10.20 12.38
CA ALA A 73 -9.10 10.96 11.45
C ALA A 73 -7.96 10.11 10.86
N ASN A 74 -7.29 9.27 11.67
CA ASN A 74 -6.32 8.30 11.15
C ASN A 74 -6.95 7.31 10.18
N GLY A 75 -8.14 6.79 10.51
CA GLY A 75 -8.87 5.87 9.63
C GLY A 75 -9.21 6.51 8.27
N ALA A 76 -9.76 7.73 8.30
CA ALA A 76 -10.11 8.47 7.08
C ALA A 76 -8.88 8.85 6.24
N ALA A 77 -7.84 9.40 6.88
CA ALA A 77 -6.59 9.75 6.21
C ALA A 77 -5.90 8.51 5.62
N GLY A 78 -5.86 7.41 6.38
CA GLY A 78 -5.32 6.14 5.91
C GLY A 78 -6.03 5.59 4.67
N VAL A 79 -7.37 5.65 4.63
CA VAL A 79 -8.16 5.27 3.44
C VAL A 79 -7.85 6.17 2.25
N LEU A 80 -7.77 7.48 2.45
CA LEU A 80 -7.42 8.43 1.39
C LEU A 80 -6.01 8.16 0.84
N PHE A 81 -5.01 7.98 1.72
CA PHE A 81 -3.64 7.72 1.30
C PHE A 81 -3.48 6.36 0.62
N ALA A 82 -4.18 5.33 1.10
CA ALA A 82 -4.21 4.00 0.46
C ALA A 82 -4.74 4.06 -0.98
N ALA A 83 -5.64 5.00 -1.27
CA ALA A 83 -6.18 5.21 -2.60
C ALA A 83 -5.13 5.73 -3.61
N PHE A 84 -4.06 6.37 -3.14
CA PHE A 84 -2.88 6.75 -3.94
C PHE A 84 -1.91 5.58 -4.17
N PHE A 85 -2.22 4.37 -3.69
CA PHE A 85 -1.47 3.12 -3.91
C PHE A 85 -2.34 2.01 -4.52
N PRO A 86 -3.37 2.37 -5.28
CA PRO A 86 -4.58 1.56 -5.51
C PRO A 86 -4.82 0.39 -4.52
N THR A 87 -4.79 0.66 -3.22
CA THR A 87 -4.92 -0.38 -2.17
C THR A 87 -6.08 -0.16 -1.21
N ILE A 88 -6.26 -1.11 -0.27
CA ILE A 88 -7.21 -1.01 0.83
C ILE A 88 -6.46 -0.77 2.15
N PHE A 89 -6.72 0.36 2.81
CA PHE A 89 -6.02 0.77 4.04
C PHE A 89 -6.04 -0.31 5.13
N GLN A 90 -7.19 -0.90 5.42
CA GLN A 90 -7.27 -1.91 6.48
C GLN A 90 -6.54 -3.21 6.12
N VAL A 91 -6.50 -3.58 4.84
CA VAL A 91 -5.68 -4.73 4.41
C VAL A 91 -4.21 -4.42 4.67
N GLN A 92 -3.74 -3.24 4.26
CA GLN A 92 -2.37 -2.82 4.55
C GLN A 92 -2.07 -2.78 6.04
N ARG A 93 -2.96 -2.21 6.85
CA ARG A 93 -2.78 -2.10 8.32
C ARG A 93 -2.71 -3.47 8.98
N ILE A 94 -3.60 -4.40 8.60
CA ILE A 94 -3.59 -5.78 9.12
C ILE A 94 -2.27 -6.45 8.76
N SER A 95 -1.87 -6.39 7.48
CA SER A 95 -0.62 -6.97 7.00
C SER A 95 0.60 -6.37 7.69
N HIS A 96 0.62 -5.06 7.88
CA HIS A 96 1.71 -4.31 8.50
C HIS A 96 1.87 -4.62 10.00
N LEU A 97 0.77 -4.61 10.75
CA LEU A 97 0.82 -4.98 12.17
C LEU A 97 1.14 -6.47 12.36
N GLY A 98 0.64 -7.30 11.44
CA GLY A 98 1.01 -8.71 11.35
C GLY A 98 2.50 -8.90 11.11
N HIS A 99 3.10 -8.12 10.18
CA HIS A 99 4.54 -8.08 9.95
C HIS A 99 5.28 -7.75 11.23
N HIS A 100 4.96 -6.65 11.91
CA HIS A 100 5.61 -6.29 13.18
C HIS A 100 5.54 -7.41 14.24
N ARG A 101 4.41 -8.13 14.29
CA ARG A 101 4.22 -9.24 15.23
C ARG A 101 5.06 -10.48 14.88
N ARG A 102 5.23 -10.78 13.59
CA ARG A 102 5.93 -11.99 13.10
C ARG A 102 7.36 -11.72 12.64
N ASN A 103 7.78 -10.46 12.60
CA ASN A 103 9.08 -10.07 12.09
C ASN A 103 10.17 -10.88 12.81
N ARG A 104 11.10 -11.46 12.05
CA ARG A 104 12.18 -12.32 12.55
C ARG A 104 11.72 -13.67 13.14
N THR A 105 10.52 -14.14 12.80
CA THR A 105 10.09 -15.52 13.08
C THR A 105 10.18 -16.36 11.80
N ASP A 106 10.12 -17.68 11.91
CA ASP A 106 10.13 -18.59 10.75
C ASP A 106 8.98 -18.32 9.76
N ALA A 107 7.87 -17.77 10.24
CA ALA A 107 6.74 -17.36 9.42
C ALA A 107 7.04 -16.14 8.54
N GLU A 108 8.03 -15.32 8.93
CA GLU A 108 8.32 -14.06 8.28
C GLU A 108 9.81 -13.67 8.38
N LEU A 109 10.62 -14.46 7.67
CA LEU A 109 12.07 -14.29 7.53
C LEU A 109 12.42 -14.29 6.03
N TYR A 110 12.57 -13.08 5.48
CA TYR A 110 12.79 -12.87 4.03
C TYR A 110 14.27 -12.94 3.63
N ASP A 111 15.16 -12.61 4.55
CA ASP A 111 16.60 -12.51 4.37
C ASP A 111 17.35 -13.83 4.64
N TYR A 112 16.63 -14.89 5.03
CA TYR A 112 17.20 -16.22 5.26
C TYR A 112 16.45 -17.31 4.48
N VAL A 113 17.19 -18.37 4.17
CA VAL A 113 16.65 -19.63 3.66
C VAL A 113 16.67 -20.64 4.80
N LEU A 114 15.50 -21.02 5.31
CA LEU A 114 15.39 -22.00 6.39
C LEU A 114 15.64 -23.43 5.86
N PRO A 115 15.97 -24.39 6.74
CA PRO A 115 16.07 -25.80 6.35
C PRO A 115 14.82 -26.28 5.63
N GLY A 116 14.99 -26.92 4.47
CA GLY A 116 13.89 -27.42 3.63
C GLY A 116 13.26 -26.40 2.70
N GLN A 117 13.69 -25.13 2.71
CA GLN A 117 13.22 -24.12 1.76
C GLN A 117 14.11 -24.06 0.50
N SER A 118 13.49 -23.72 -0.63
CA SER A 118 14.21 -23.52 -1.89
C SER A 118 14.94 -22.18 -1.88
N TRP A 119 16.25 -22.22 -2.06
CA TRP A 119 17.08 -21.02 -2.24
C TRP A 119 16.60 -20.19 -3.44
N LEU A 120 16.32 -20.83 -4.57
CA LEU A 120 15.86 -20.16 -5.79
C LEU A 120 14.55 -19.39 -5.58
N LEU A 121 13.58 -19.99 -4.87
CA LEU A 121 12.29 -19.35 -4.62
C LEU A 121 12.44 -18.16 -3.67
N LYS A 122 13.27 -18.29 -2.64
CA LYS A 122 13.58 -17.18 -1.71
C LYS A 122 14.31 -16.04 -2.40
N SER A 123 15.29 -16.35 -3.23
CA SER A 123 15.98 -15.36 -4.07
C SER A 123 14.99 -14.66 -5.00
N TYR A 124 14.09 -15.41 -5.64
CA TYR A 124 13.04 -14.82 -6.47
C TYR A 124 12.17 -13.83 -5.68
N TRP A 125 11.65 -14.22 -4.52
CA TRP A 125 10.82 -13.33 -3.69
C TRP A 125 11.57 -12.06 -3.28
N ILE A 126 12.80 -12.15 -2.78
CA ILE A 126 13.54 -10.95 -2.34
C ILE A 126 13.83 -10.00 -3.50
N TYR A 127 14.16 -10.51 -4.68
CA TYR A 127 14.36 -9.66 -5.85
C TYR A 127 13.05 -9.08 -6.38
N CYS A 128 11.93 -9.81 -6.32
CA CYS A 128 10.61 -9.24 -6.60
C CYS A 128 10.28 -8.07 -5.66
N LEU A 129 10.60 -8.17 -4.37
CA LEU A 129 10.45 -7.08 -3.41
C LEU A 129 11.37 -5.90 -3.74
N LEU A 130 12.66 -6.13 -4.01
CA LEU A 130 13.64 -5.08 -4.29
C LEU A 130 13.37 -4.32 -5.59
N PHE A 131 12.90 -5.01 -6.63
CA PHE A 131 12.55 -4.40 -7.92
C PHE A 131 11.10 -3.90 -7.98
N GLY A 132 10.40 -3.87 -6.85
CA GLY A 132 9.07 -3.26 -6.76
C GLY A 132 7.93 -4.08 -7.36
N PHE A 133 8.15 -5.35 -7.73
CA PHE A 133 7.08 -6.24 -8.18
C PHE A 133 5.96 -6.39 -7.13
N TYR A 134 6.33 -6.29 -5.85
CA TYR A 134 5.38 -6.22 -4.75
C TYR A 134 4.34 -5.09 -4.94
N TRP A 135 4.76 -3.93 -5.42
CA TRP A 135 3.87 -2.79 -5.65
C TRP A 135 2.92 -3.00 -6.83
N MET A 136 3.28 -3.84 -7.80
CA MET A 136 2.41 -4.19 -8.93
C MET A 136 1.37 -5.27 -8.57
N ILE A 137 1.75 -6.23 -7.72
CA ILE A 137 0.85 -7.35 -7.38
C ILE A 137 -0.22 -6.97 -6.34
N ILE A 138 0.06 -6.00 -5.45
CA ILE A 138 -0.92 -5.60 -4.44
C ILE A 138 -2.20 -5.04 -5.06
N PRO A 139 -2.18 -4.08 -6.01
CA PRO A 139 -3.40 -3.61 -6.66
C PRO A 139 -4.24 -4.74 -7.28
N VAL A 140 -3.58 -5.76 -7.85
CA VAL A 140 -4.25 -6.95 -8.38
C VAL A 140 -4.92 -7.74 -7.25
N ALA A 141 -4.21 -8.00 -6.15
CA ALA A 141 -4.78 -8.67 -4.97
C ALA A 141 -5.95 -7.87 -4.37
N MET A 142 -5.89 -6.54 -4.38
CA MET A 142 -6.95 -5.66 -3.88
C MET A 142 -8.16 -5.67 -4.80
N LEU A 143 -7.95 -5.72 -6.13
CA LEU A 143 -9.03 -5.93 -7.09
C LEU A 143 -9.70 -7.29 -6.88
N VAL A 144 -8.93 -8.36 -6.67
CA VAL A 144 -9.48 -9.67 -6.29
C VAL A 144 -10.27 -9.58 -4.99
N TYR A 145 -9.79 -8.84 -3.98
CA TYR A 145 -10.53 -8.66 -2.73
C TYR A 145 -11.87 -7.93 -2.93
N VAL A 146 -11.92 -6.92 -3.80
CA VAL A 146 -13.16 -6.21 -4.11
C VAL A 146 -14.15 -7.09 -4.88
N LEU A 147 -13.66 -7.83 -5.89
CA LEU A 147 -14.51 -8.65 -6.76
C LEU A 147 -14.94 -9.97 -6.11
N ALA A 148 -14.06 -10.56 -5.30
CA ALA A 148 -14.22 -11.88 -4.71
C ALA A 148 -13.60 -11.94 -3.30
N PRO A 149 -14.13 -11.21 -2.30
CA PRO A 149 -13.58 -11.19 -0.94
C PRO A 149 -13.58 -12.58 -0.27
N TRP A 150 -14.45 -13.50 -0.70
CA TRP A 150 -14.47 -14.88 -0.23
C TRP A 150 -13.24 -15.69 -0.67
N ALA A 151 -12.55 -15.29 -1.75
CA ALA A 151 -11.34 -15.98 -2.22
C ALA A 151 -10.27 -15.99 -1.13
N PHE A 152 -10.11 -14.88 -0.40
CA PHE A 152 -9.15 -14.76 0.71
C PHE A 152 -9.45 -15.72 1.87
N ARG A 153 -10.68 -16.24 1.98
CA ARG A 153 -11.09 -17.23 3.00
C ARG A 153 -11.08 -18.66 2.47
N SER A 154 -10.83 -18.84 1.17
CA SER A 154 -10.80 -20.17 0.57
C SER A 154 -9.46 -20.85 0.86
N GLU A 155 -9.53 -22.14 1.19
CA GLU A 155 -8.36 -22.97 1.40
C GLU A 155 -7.49 -23.04 0.13
N ALA A 156 -8.14 -23.12 -1.05
CA ALA A 156 -7.44 -23.13 -2.34
C ALA A 156 -6.57 -21.88 -2.56
N PHE A 157 -7.05 -20.69 -2.18
CA PHE A 157 -6.28 -19.45 -2.31
C PHE A 157 -5.17 -19.36 -1.26
N LEU A 158 -5.46 -19.75 -0.02
CA LEU A 158 -4.51 -19.74 1.11
C LEU A 158 -3.34 -20.71 0.88
N LEU A 159 -3.64 -21.98 0.55
CA LEU A 159 -2.64 -23.03 0.37
C LEU A 159 -2.00 -23.03 -1.03
N GLY A 160 -2.61 -22.35 -2.00
CA GLY A 160 -2.12 -22.21 -3.36
C GLY A 160 -1.32 -20.91 -3.55
N PRO A 161 -1.87 -19.89 -4.24
CA PRO A 161 -1.15 -18.68 -4.58
C PRO A 161 -0.59 -17.94 -3.37
N ALA A 162 -1.33 -17.81 -2.27
CA ALA A 162 -0.83 -17.07 -1.10
C ALA A 162 0.42 -17.72 -0.50
N ARG A 163 0.44 -19.05 -0.35
CA ARG A 163 1.61 -19.81 0.09
C ARG A 163 2.77 -19.72 -0.91
N TRP A 164 2.51 -19.89 -2.19
CA TRP A 164 3.55 -19.84 -3.23
C TRP A 164 4.24 -18.48 -3.33
N TRP A 165 3.50 -17.40 -3.03
CA TRP A 165 4.05 -16.04 -2.95
C TRP A 165 4.61 -15.68 -1.57
N GLY A 166 4.56 -16.57 -0.59
CA GLY A 166 5.03 -16.30 0.78
C GLY A 166 4.13 -15.37 1.60
N PHE A 167 2.87 -15.17 1.19
CA PHE A 167 1.89 -14.30 1.84
C PHE A 167 0.84 -15.04 2.67
N GLU A 168 0.93 -16.36 2.83
CA GLU A 168 -0.05 -17.17 3.57
C GLU A 168 -0.41 -16.59 4.96
N PRO A 169 0.55 -16.18 5.84
CA PRO A 169 0.19 -15.59 7.13
C PRO A 169 -0.56 -14.27 7.02
N PHE A 170 -0.27 -13.46 6.00
CA PHE A 170 -0.92 -12.17 5.76
C PHE A 170 -2.36 -12.37 5.27
N VAL A 171 -2.54 -13.27 4.30
CA VAL A 171 -3.87 -13.59 3.78
C VAL A 171 -4.73 -14.21 4.86
N ALA A 172 -4.16 -15.04 5.75
CA ALA A 172 -4.87 -15.59 6.91
C ALA A 172 -5.36 -14.50 7.87
N ASP A 173 -4.52 -13.51 8.21
CA ASP A 173 -4.93 -12.38 9.06
C ASP A 173 -6.03 -11.54 8.39
N ILE A 174 -5.93 -11.29 7.08
CA ILE A 174 -6.94 -10.57 6.31
C ILE A 174 -8.27 -11.35 6.27
N ALA A 175 -8.20 -12.67 6.09
CA ALA A 175 -9.35 -13.55 6.02
C ALA A 175 -10.19 -13.54 7.31
N ALA A 176 -9.51 -13.44 8.46
CA ALA A 176 -10.12 -13.36 9.78
C ALA A 176 -10.86 -12.02 10.02
N ALA A 177 -10.52 -10.97 9.28
CA ALA A 177 -11.13 -9.66 9.46
C ALA A 177 -12.55 -9.57 8.83
N PRO A 178 -13.43 -8.70 9.36
CA PRO A 178 -14.78 -8.55 8.81
C PRO A 178 -14.77 -7.88 7.43
N VAL A 179 -15.19 -8.60 6.39
CA VAL A 179 -15.29 -8.06 5.01
C VAL A 179 -16.10 -6.75 4.97
N ARG A 180 -17.17 -6.64 5.74
CA ARG A 180 -18.04 -5.44 5.79
C ARG A 180 -17.32 -4.14 6.17
N THR A 181 -16.20 -4.22 6.90
CA THR A 181 -15.44 -3.03 7.31
C THR A 181 -14.32 -2.70 6.32
N ILE A 182 -13.82 -3.70 5.61
CA ILE A 182 -12.69 -3.58 4.67
C ILE A 182 -13.18 -3.24 3.27
N TRP A 183 -14.19 -3.96 2.78
CA TRP A 183 -14.65 -3.89 1.41
C TRP A 183 -15.08 -2.47 0.95
N PRO A 184 -15.81 -1.66 1.77
CA PRO A 184 -16.15 -0.29 1.38
C PRO A 184 -14.94 0.59 1.07
N GLN A 185 -13.78 0.34 1.71
CA GLN A 185 -12.56 1.09 1.45
C GLN A 185 -12.00 0.80 0.05
N GLY A 186 -12.16 -0.44 -0.43
CA GLY A 186 -11.80 -0.79 -1.82
C GLY A 186 -12.64 -0.04 -2.84
N LEU A 187 -13.94 0.15 -2.58
CA LEU A 187 -14.79 1.00 -3.43
C LEU A 187 -14.33 2.46 -3.41
N VAL A 188 -13.95 2.99 -2.24
CA VAL A 188 -13.41 4.36 -2.14
C VAL A 188 -12.14 4.49 -2.97
N THR A 189 -11.22 3.53 -2.87
CA THR A 189 -10.00 3.52 -3.68
C THR A 189 -10.29 3.49 -5.17
N LEU A 190 -11.20 2.63 -5.61
CA LEU A 190 -11.62 2.58 -7.03
C LEU A 190 -12.24 3.91 -7.47
N ALA A 191 -13.12 4.49 -6.65
CA ALA A 191 -13.76 5.77 -6.96
C ALA A 191 -12.74 6.91 -7.08
N VAL A 192 -11.74 6.95 -6.19
CA VAL A 192 -10.64 7.94 -6.25
C VAL A 192 -9.81 7.74 -7.51
N GLN A 193 -9.41 6.51 -7.83
CA GLN A 193 -8.62 6.23 -9.04
C GLN A 193 -9.39 6.58 -10.33
N VAL A 194 -10.68 6.22 -10.41
CA VAL A 194 -11.55 6.60 -11.53
C VAL A 194 -11.68 8.13 -11.60
N ALA A 195 -11.89 8.81 -10.48
CA ALA A 195 -11.96 10.26 -10.44
C ALA A 195 -10.66 10.91 -10.93
N LEU A 196 -9.50 10.42 -10.48
CA LEU A 196 -8.20 10.91 -10.96
C LEU A 196 -8.06 10.74 -12.48
N VAL A 197 -8.33 9.53 -12.99
CA VAL A 197 -8.26 9.25 -14.43
C VAL A 197 -9.16 10.17 -15.24
N LEU A 198 -10.43 10.33 -14.83
CA LEU A 198 -11.41 11.12 -15.58
C LEU A 198 -11.18 12.63 -15.47
N THR A 199 -10.87 13.13 -14.27
CA THR A 199 -10.72 14.58 -14.04
C THR A 199 -9.41 15.14 -14.55
N LEU A 200 -8.36 14.32 -14.58
CA LEU A 200 -7.03 14.73 -15.03
C LEU A 200 -6.73 14.26 -16.46
N ASP A 201 -7.67 13.60 -17.15
CA ASP A 201 -7.47 12.98 -18.46
C ASP A 201 -6.18 12.14 -18.52
N LEU A 202 -6.03 11.22 -17.56
CA LEU A 202 -4.80 10.45 -17.44
C LEU A 202 -4.66 9.47 -18.62
N SER A 203 -3.50 9.50 -19.27
CA SER A 203 -3.16 8.50 -20.28
C SER A 203 -2.75 7.22 -19.59
N PHE A 204 -3.03 6.07 -20.22
CA PHE A 204 -2.64 4.76 -19.69
C PHE A 204 -1.14 4.70 -19.37
N TRP A 205 -0.30 5.25 -20.25
CA TRP A 205 1.15 5.23 -20.07
C TRP A 205 1.66 6.21 -19.01
N GLY A 206 1.05 7.38 -18.88
CA GLY A 206 1.40 8.33 -17.82
C GLY A 206 1.03 7.79 -16.43
N TRP A 207 -0.17 7.20 -16.32
CA TRP A 207 -0.60 6.50 -15.11
C TRP A 207 0.32 5.33 -14.79
N LEU A 208 0.59 4.44 -15.75
CA LEU A 208 1.43 3.26 -15.53
C LEU A 208 2.90 3.61 -15.22
N ALA A 209 3.43 4.71 -15.74
CA ALA A 209 4.80 5.12 -15.42
C ALA A 209 4.92 5.65 -13.98
N ALA A 210 3.86 6.25 -13.45
CA ALA A 210 3.82 6.79 -12.10
C ALA A 210 3.59 5.70 -11.03
N TYR A 211 2.91 4.61 -11.39
CA TYR A 211 2.50 3.52 -10.50
C TYR A 211 3.31 2.24 -10.68
#